data_AF-A0A3B8R2M6-F1
#
_entry.id   AF-A0A3B8R2M6-F1
#
_cell.length_a   1.000
_cell.length_b   1.000
_cell.length_c   1.000
_cell.angle_alpha   90.00
_cell.angle_beta   90.00
_cell.angle_gamma   90.00
#
_symmetry.space_group_name_H-M   'P 1'
#
loop_
_entity.id
_entity.type
_entity.pdbx_description
1 polymer ?
#
loop_
_entity_poly.entity_id
_entity_poly.type
_entity_poly.pdbx_seq_one_letter_code
_entity_poly.pdbx_strand_id
1 'polypeptide(L)' 'MKTKTKLWPFGQNGTGQRCAAKTRKGTACQKPPLRGKARCRLHGGLSTGPKTPEGKARIAAA' A
#
# COMPACT_ATOMS: atom_id res chain seq x y z
N MET A 1 13.88 -34.43 -2.79
CA MET A 1 12.77 -33.69 -3.43
C MET A 1 13.11 -32.20 -3.41
N LYS A 2 13.29 -31.57 -4.57
CA LYS A 2 13.68 -30.14 -4.63
C LYS A 2 12.44 -29.28 -4.33
N THR A 3 12.19 -28.95 -3.06
CA THR A 3 11.24 -27.89 -2.69
C THR A 3 11.84 -26.56 -3.13
N LYS A 4 11.71 -26.25 -4.43
CA LYS A 4 11.95 -24.91 -4.96
C LYS A 4 10.85 -24.02 -4.39
N THR A 5 11.00 -23.59 -3.15
CA THR A 5 10.26 -22.48 -2.59
C THR A 5 10.75 -21.27 -3.36
N LYS A 6 10.16 -20.99 -4.52
CA LYS A 6 10.28 -19.68 -5.17
C LYS A 6 9.69 -18.69 -4.17
N LEU A 7 10.54 -18.14 -3.31
CA LEU A 7 10.21 -17.06 -2.40
C LEU A 7 9.99 -15.83 -3.27
N TRP A 8 8.79 -15.73 -3.83
CA TRP A 8 8.37 -14.53 -4.53
C TRP A 8 8.35 -13.42 -3.46
N PRO A 9 8.97 -12.24 -3.68
CA PRO A 9 8.99 -11.17 -2.68
C PRO A 9 7.59 -10.66 -2.31
N PHE A 10 6.58 -11.11 -3.05
CA PHE A 10 5.17 -10.83 -2.82
C PHE A 10 4.33 -12.13 -2.66
N GLY A 11 4.95 -13.27 -2.32
CA GLY A 11 4.37 -14.62 -2.31
C GLY A 11 3.53 -14.95 -1.08
N GLN A 12 3.00 -16.18 -1.02
CA GLN A 12 1.91 -16.60 -0.12
C GLN A 12 2.20 -16.49 1.40
N ASN A 13 3.47 -16.36 1.82
CA ASN A 13 3.90 -15.99 3.18
C ASN A 13 4.96 -14.86 3.15
N GLY A 14 4.99 -14.06 2.08
CA GLY A 14 6.01 -13.04 1.82
C GLY A 14 5.73 -11.76 2.60
N THR A 15 6.67 -11.37 3.46
CA THR A 15 6.65 -10.13 4.25
C THR A 15 6.69 -8.84 3.41
N GLY A 16 6.74 -8.95 2.07
CA GLY A 16 6.65 -7.81 1.16
C GLY A 16 5.21 -7.29 1.09
N GLN A 17 4.90 -6.34 1.98
CA GLN A 17 3.63 -5.63 2.00
C GLN A 17 3.28 -5.13 0.58
N ARG A 18 2.09 -5.46 0.09
CA ARG A 18 1.54 -4.91 -1.16
C ARG A 18 0.77 -3.63 -0.86
N CYS A 19 0.63 -2.75 -1.86
CA CYS A 19 -0.22 -1.57 -1.73
C CYS A 19 -1.65 -1.94 -1.35
N ALA A 20 -2.23 -2.98 -1.96
CA ALA A 20 -3.56 -3.53 -1.67
C ALA A 20 -4.74 -2.53 -1.74
N ALA A 21 -4.55 -1.33 -2.27
CA ALA A 21 -5.65 -0.40 -2.51
C ALA A 21 -6.60 -0.95 -3.59
N LYS A 22 -7.90 -0.66 -3.49
CA LYS A 22 -8.88 -1.07 -4.51
C LYS A 22 -8.59 -0.31 -5.81
N THR A 23 -8.31 -1.05 -6.87
CA THR A 23 -8.12 -0.47 -8.21
C THR A 23 -9.48 -0.14 -8.84
N ARG A 24 -9.48 0.61 -9.94
CA ARG A 24 -10.70 0.88 -10.73
C ARG A 24 -11.41 -0.39 -11.21
N LYS A 25 -10.67 -1.49 -11.40
CA LYS A 25 -11.23 -2.80 -11.78
C LYS A 25 -11.83 -3.57 -10.59
N GLY A 26 -11.85 -2.98 -9.40
CA GLY A 26 -12.33 -3.62 -8.18
C GLY A 26 -11.36 -4.57 -7.49
N THR A 27 -10.24 -4.93 -8.13
CA THR A 27 -9.23 -5.83 -7.57
C THR A 27 -8.20 -5.09 -6.72
N ALA A 28 -7.53 -5.79 -5.81
CA ALA A 28 -6.48 -5.22 -4.96
C ALA A 28 -5.22 -4.84 -5.77
N CYS A 29 -4.59 -3.71 -5.42
CA CYS A 29 -3.37 -3.24 -6.05
C CYS A 29 -2.18 -4.13 -5.70
N GLN A 30 -1.50 -4.64 -6.73
CA GLN A 30 -0.36 -5.56 -6.61
C GLN A 30 1.00 -4.86 -6.55
N LYS A 31 1.03 -3.53 -6.79
CA LYS A 31 2.27 -2.74 -6.79
C LYS A 31 2.87 -2.67 -5.37
N PRO A 32 4.20 -2.73 -5.20
CA PRO A 32 4.82 -2.46 -3.90
C PRO A 32 4.49 -1.05 -3.40
N PRO A 33 4.34 -0.85 -2.08
CA PRO A 33 4.23 0.45 -1.49
C PRO A 33 5.57 1.19 -1.60
N LEU A 34 5.53 2.49 -1.35
CA LEU A 34 6.76 3.26 -1.16
C LEU A 34 7.41 2.86 0.18
N ARG A 35 8.74 2.98 0.28
CA ARG A 35 9.49 2.66 1.50
C ARG A 35 8.90 3.42 2.70
N GLY A 36 8.63 2.69 3.79
CA GLY A 36 8.06 3.24 5.03
C GLY A 36 6.59 3.68 4.91
N LYS A 37 5.89 3.32 3.82
CA LYS A 37 4.48 3.66 3.62
C LYS A 37 3.64 2.42 3.37
N ALA A 38 2.34 2.54 3.57
CA ALA A 38 1.39 1.45 3.33
C ALA A 38 0.92 1.34 1.87
N ARG A 39 1.01 2.43 1.09
CA ARG A 39 0.45 2.50 -0.28
C ARG A 39 1.51 2.90 -1.32
N CYS A 40 1.26 2.56 -2.57
CA CYS A 40 2.13 2.90 -3.69
C CYS A 40 1.90 4.33 -4.20
N ARG A 41 2.80 4.81 -5.06
CA ARG A 41 2.71 6.13 -5.72
C ARG A 41 1.33 6.45 -6.31
N LEU A 42 0.63 5.44 -6.86
CA LEU A 42 -0.65 5.64 -7.56
C LEU A 42 -1.86 5.69 -6.63
N HIS A 43 -1.73 5.21 -5.39
CA HIS A 43 -2.84 5.10 -4.44
C HIS A 43 -2.54 5.84 -3.14
N GLY A 44 -2.04 7.08 -3.26
CA GLY A 44 -1.82 7.97 -2.12
C GLY A 44 -0.48 7.81 -1.40
N GLY A 45 0.42 6.94 -1.85
CA GLY A 45 1.76 6.81 -1.26
C GLY A 45 2.57 8.12 -1.32
N LEU A 46 2.37 8.96 -2.34
CA LEU A 46 3.02 10.29 -2.39
C LEU A 46 2.32 11.35 -1.56
N SER A 47 1.11 11.08 -1.05
CA SER A 47 0.42 12.03 -0.19
C SER A 47 1.18 12.22 1.11
N THR A 48 1.23 13.47 1.56
CA THR A 48 1.80 13.86 2.86
C THR A 48 0.73 14.03 3.93
N GLY A 49 -0.55 13.87 3.58
CA GLY A 49 -1.67 14.18 4.46
C GLY A 49 -1.80 15.68 4.76
N PRO A 50 -2.83 16.08 5.53
CA PRO A 50 -2.96 17.47 5.98
C PRO A 50 -1.85 17.82 6.98
N LYS A 51 -1.17 18.94 6.73
CA LYS A 51 -0.09 19.43 7.60
C LYS A 51 -0.58 20.40 8.66
N THR A 52 -1.69 21.10 8.42
CA THR A 52 -2.22 22.10 9.36
C THR A 52 -3.25 21.49 10.31
N PRO A 53 -3.46 22.10 11.50
CA PRO A 53 -4.51 21.68 12.44
C PRO A 53 -5.90 21.68 11.80
N GLU A 54 -6.23 22.72 11.03
CA GLU A 54 -7.54 22.87 10.37
C GLU A 54 -7.72 21.79 9.30
N GLY A 55 -6.65 21.45 8.57
CA GLY A 55 -6.66 20.34 7.61
C GLY A 55 -6.90 18.99 8.28
N LYS A 56 -6.27 18.75 9.44
CA LYS A 56 -6.49 17.53 10.23
C LYS A 56 -7.91 17.47 10.78
N ALA A 57 -8.41 18.58 11.33
CA ALA A 57 -9.77 18.68 11.87
C ALA A 57 -10.84 18.39 10.79
N ARG A 58 -10.66 18.92 9.57
CA ARG A 58 -11.56 18.64 8.45
C ARG A 58 -11.61 17.15 8.08
N ILE A 59 -10.48 16.44 8.09
CA ILE A 59 -10.47 15.00 7.80
C ILE A 59 -11.07 14.20 8.97
N ALA A 60 -10.86 14.63 10.22
CA ALA A 60 -11.40 13.95 11.39
C ALA A 60 -12.93 14.08 11.52
N ALA A 61 -13.52 15.15 10.98
CA ALA A 61 -14.96 15.40 11.00
C ALA A 61 -15.74 14.76 9.84
N ALA A 62 -15.05 14.13 8.88
CA ALA A 62 -15.63 13.52 7.67
C ALA A 62 -15.76 12.00 7.82
#